data_AF-F1B2W4-F1
#
_entry.id   AF-F1B2W4-F1
#
_cell.length_a   1.000
_cell.length_b   1.000
_cell.length_c   1.000
_cell.angle_alpha   90.00
_cell.angle_beta   90.00
_cell.angle_gamma   90.00
#
_symmetry.space_group_name_H-M   'P 1'
#
loop_
_entity.id
_entity.type
_entity.pdbx_description
1 polymer ?
#
loop_
_entity_poly.entity_id
_entity_poly.type
_entity_poly.pdbx_seq_one_letter_code
_entity_poly.pdbx_strand_id
1 'polypeptide(L)'
;MPIFQPIILTTLTITTLIFLSSTYLVLMWVALELSTLVVLPLIANKSHPRSIEASTKYFLTQATASALIIFSWALNHITAGSGQITEVTNQALTTIMALALFIKIGLVPFHFWVPETIQGMTPTASIFLLTWQKLGPLIMLYLMSPLINFEILSVVSILSTTVAGWLGLNQTQIRKLVAFSSIAQMAWTLVIIKYAPSLTILAFYLYSITISTTLLTLEKLSTTSINNLLLSFQKAPITSSLLTVSLLSLSGLPPLAGFLPKWLTIDQLVAEGAIWVAFTMLMASLLSLFFYLRLWYDSASTLPPNTANTQRLWRKPTQQTNLAINSMAMAALTLILAATMMKAITKQEGY
;
A
#
# COMPACT_ATOMS: atom_id res chain seq x y z
N MET A 1 17.64 -15.44 14.82
CA MET A 1 17.33 -14.35 13.88
C MET A 1 17.85 -14.57 12.45
N PRO A 2 19.13 -14.94 12.18
CA PRO A 2 19.62 -15.00 10.80
C PRO A 2 19.05 -16.17 9.97
N ILE A 3 18.71 -17.31 10.59
CA ILE A 3 18.11 -18.47 9.90
C ILE A 3 16.61 -18.25 9.59
N PHE A 4 15.92 -17.42 10.37
CA PHE A 4 14.49 -17.15 10.15
C PHE A 4 14.23 -16.27 8.94
N GLN A 5 15.11 -15.32 8.64
CA GLN A 5 14.98 -14.43 7.48
C GLN A 5 14.93 -15.15 6.12
N PRO A 6 15.83 -16.10 5.79
CA PRO A 6 15.74 -16.83 4.54
C PRO A 6 14.49 -17.71 4.47
N ILE A 7 14.05 -18.33 5.58
CA ILE A 7 12.81 -19.13 5.61
C ILE A 7 11.59 -18.24 5.32
N ILE A 8 11.55 -17.03 5.90
CA ILE A 8 10.49 -16.05 5.65
C ILE A 8 10.49 -15.65 4.17
N LEU A 9 11.66 -15.37 3.59
CA LEU A 9 11.76 -14.98 2.18
C LEU A 9 11.36 -16.13 1.25
N THR A 10 11.80 -17.36 1.49
CA THR A 10 11.45 -18.51 0.65
C THR A 10 9.97 -18.86 0.74
N THR A 11 9.38 -18.79 1.92
CA THR A 11 7.93 -19.01 2.08
C THR A 11 7.13 -17.91 1.38
N LEU A 12 7.53 -16.64 1.50
CA LEU A 12 6.91 -15.53 0.78
C LEU A 12 7.02 -15.69 -0.75
N THR A 13 8.16 -16.16 -1.29
CA THR A 13 8.28 -16.42 -2.74
C THR A 13 7.43 -17.61 -3.19
N ILE A 14 7.37 -18.69 -2.40
CA ILE A 14 6.49 -19.84 -2.67
C ILE A 14 5.03 -19.38 -2.72
N THR A 15 4.57 -18.56 -1.77
CA THR A 15 3.18 -18.06 -1.79
C THR A 15 2.88 -17.24 -3.04
N THR A 16 3.82 -16.39 -3.50
CA THR A 16 3.63 -15.65 -4.76
C THR A 16 3.60 -16.55 -6.00
N LEU A 17 4.43 -17.60 -6.05
CA LEU A 17 4.39 -18.56 -7.14
C LEU A 17 3.05 -19.30 -7.18
N ILE A 18 2.50 -19.63 -6.01
CA ILE A 18 1.17 -20.24 -5.92
C ILE A 18 0.10 -19.29 -6.45
N PHE A 19 0.11 -18.00 -6.05
CA PHE A 19 -0.86 -17.02 -6.55
C PHE A 19 -0.80 -16.83 -8.07
N LEU A 20 0.39 -16.87 -8.67
CA LEU A 20 0.55 -16.68 -10.11
C LEU A 20 0.18 -17.92 -10.95
N SER A 21 0.32 -19.12 -10.38
CA SER A 21 0.11 -20.38 -11.11
C SER A 21 -1.25 -21.02 -10.88
N SER A 22 -1.92 -20.73 -9.76
CA SER A 22 -3.15 -21.42 -9.37
C SER A 22 -4.44 -20.69 -9.78
N THR A 23 -5.42 -21.46 -10.23
CA THR A 23 -6.79 -21.01 -10.52
C THR A 23 -7.81 -21.49 -9.47
N TYR A 24 -7.43 -22.49 -8.67
CA TYR A 24 -8.25 -23.05 -7.60
C TYR A 24 -8.17 -22.20 -6.34
N LEU A 25 -9.33 -21.78 -5.84
CA LEU A 25 -9.42 -20.84 -4.72
C LEU A 25 -8.82 -21.42 -3.42
N VAL A 26 -9.03 -22.71 -3.12
CA VAL A 26 -8.49 -23.34 -1.91
C VAL A 26 -6.96 -23.24 -1.86
N LEU A 27 -6.29 -23.45 -2.99
CA LEU A 27 -4.84 -23.36 -3.06
C LEU A 27 -4.35 -21.91 -2.87
N MET A 28 -5.05 -20.94 -3.46
CA MET A 28 -4.81 -19.51 -3.22
C MET A 28 -5.06 -19.14 -1.75
N TRP A 29 -6.07 -19.72 -1.12
CA TRP A 29 -6.35 -19.51 0.31
C TRP A 29 -5.23 -20.06 1.20
N VAL A 30 -4.73 -21.27 0.91
CA VAL A 30 -3.56 -21.82 1.62
C VAL A 30 -2.35 -20.88 1.48
N ALA A 31 -2.12 -20.33 0.29
CA ALA A 31 -1.06 -19.35 0.09
C ALA A 31 -1.29 -18.05 0.89
N LEU A 32 -2.54 -17.59 1.02
CA LEU A 32 -2.87 -16.45 1.88
C LEU A 32 -2.54 -16.75 3.35
N GLU A 33 -2.88 -17.93 3.86
CA GLU A 33 -2.59 -18.28 5.25
C GLU A 33 -1.11 -18.50 5.54
N LEU A 34 -0.39 -19.10 4.60
CA LEU A 34 1.06 -19.20 4.72
C LEU A 34 1.68 -17.79 4.76
N SER A 35 1.18 -16.85 3.95
CA SER A 35 1.69 -15.48 3.94
C SER A 35 1.38 -14.71 5.23
N THR A 36 0.23 -14.94 5.87
CA THR A 36 -0.14 -14.29 7.15
C THR A 36 0.72 -14.81 8.29
N LEU A 37 0.89 -16.13 8.39
CA LEU A 37 1.67 -16.78 9.45
C LEU A 37 3.15 -16.38 9.40
N VAL A 38 3.72 -16.30 8.19
CA VAL A 38 5.13 -15.96 7.96
C VAL A 38 5.45 -14.50 8.35
N VAL A 39 4.46 -13.60 8.30
CA VAL A 39 4.66 -12.19 8.68
C VAL A 39 4.57 -11.96 10.20
N LEU A 40 3.92 -12.84 10.96
CA LEU A 40 3.79 -12.66 12.42
C LEU A 40 5.15 -12.48 13.14
N PRO A 41 6.19 -13.29 12.86
CA PRO A 41 7.52 -13.08 13.46
C PRO A 41 8.19 -11.77 13.03
N LEU A 42 7.90 -11.25 11.84
CA LEU A 42 8.39 -9.94 11.39
C LEU A 42 7.74 -8.80 12.19
N ILE A 43 6.44 -8.93 12.50
CA ILE A 43 5.71 -7.98 13.33
C ILE A 43 6.25 -8.03 14.76
N ALA A 44 6.30 -9.23 15.34
CA ALA A 44 6.67 -9.49 16.73
C ALA A 44 8.20 -9.46 17.00
N ASN A 45 9.01 -9.01 16.03
CA ASN A 45 10.47 -9.08 16.08
C ASN A 45 11.06 -8.46 17.36
N LYS A 46 10.52 -7.31 17.78
CA LYS A 46 10.84 -6.72 19.09
C LYS A 46 9.90 -7.29 20.14
N SER A 47 10.45 -7.83 21.24
CA SER A 47 9.69 -8.28 22.42
C SER A 47 9.18 -7.10 23.27
N HIS A 48 8.48 -6.17 22.63
CA HIS A 48 7.86 -5.00 23.26
C HIS A 48 6.33 -5.19 23.25
N PRO A 49 5.58 -4.79 24.29
CA PRO A 49 4.12 -4.99 24.35
C PRO A 49 3.40 -4.45 23.12
N ARG A 50 3.80 -3.28 22.61
CA ARG A 50 3.26 -2.69 21.36
C ARG A 50 3.41 -3.58 20.11
N SER A 51 4.50 -4.32 20.02
CA SER A 51 4.81 -5.22 18.89
C SER A 51 3.94 -6.49 18.98
N ILE A 52 3.71 -6.97 20.21
CA ILE A 52 2.80 -8.09 20.49
C ILE A 52 1.34 -7.69 20.23
N GLU A 53 0.91 -6.50 20.67
CA GLU A 53 -0.43 -5.99 20.39
C GLU A 53 -0.67 -5.80 18.89
N ALA A 54 0.34 -5.33 18.15
CA ALA A 54 0.27 -5.25 16.70
C ALA A 54 0.11 -6.63 16.05
N SER A 55 0.88 -7.64 16.50
CA SER A 55 0.77 -8.98 15.91
C SER A 55 -0.57 -9.65 16.21
N THR A 56 -1.13 -9.47 17.41
CA THR A 56 -2.44 -10.03 17.76
C THR A 56 -3.58 -9.37 16.96
N LYS A 57 -3.56 -8.03 16.81
CA LYS A 57 -4.54 -7.31 15.99
C LYS A 57 -4.47 -7.72 14.52
N TYR A 58 -3.27 -7.86 13.97
CA TYR A 58 -3.06 -8.37 12.61
C TYR A 58 -3.61 -9.79 12.47
N PHE A 59 -3.23 -10.70 13.36
CA PHE A 59 -3.64 -12.10 13.28
C PHE A 59 -5.17 -12.25 13.32
N LEU A 60 -5.84 -11.62 14.29
CA LEU A 60 -7.28 -11.73 14.46
C LEU A 60 -8.04 -11.20 13.23
N THR A 61 -7.66 -10.03 12.73
CA THR A 61 -8.31 -9.46 11.55
C THR A 61 -8.08 -10.30 10.29
N GLN A 62 -6.86 -10.78 10.07
CA GLN A 62 -6.55 -11.61 8.92
C GLN A 62 -7.20 -13.01 8.97
N ALA A 63 -7.33 -13.60 10.16
CA ALA A 63 -8.03 -14.86 10.37
C ALA A 63 -9.55 -14.74 10.14
N THR A 64 -10.16 -13.63 10.56
CA THR A 64 -11.58 -13.39 10.24
C THR A 64 -11.80 -13.24 8.73
N ALA A 65 -10.90 -12.54 8.04
CA ALA A 65 -10.96 -12.39 6.59
C ALA A 65 -10.79 -13.74 5.87
N SER A 66 -9.83 -14.56 6.31
CA SER A 66 -9.59 -15.86 5.69
C SER A 66 -10.72 -16.86 5.92
N ALA A 67 -11.38 -16.82 7.07
CA ALA A 67 -12.58 -17.60 7.34
C ALA A 67 -13.73 -17.22 6.38
N LEU A 68 -13.94 -15.92 6.12
CA LEU A 68 -14.93 -15.46 5.15
C LEU A 68 -14.62 -15.92 3.71
N ILE A 69 -13.34 -15.97 3.32
CA ILE A 69 -12.92 -16.47 2.00
C ILE A 69 -13.32 -17.94 1.83
N ILE A 70 -12.93 -18.82 2.78
CA ILE A 70 -13.33 -20.24 2.72
C ILE A 70 -14.85 -20.38 2.78
N PHE A 71 -15.53 -19.60 3.62
CA PHE A 71 -16.98 -19.68 3.74
C PHE A 71 -17.67 -19.38 2.40
N SER A 72 -17.26 -18.31 1.72
CA SER A 72 -17.79 -17.97 0.39
C SER A 72 -17.50 -19.07 -0.64
N TRP A 73 -16.31 -19.66 -0.60
CA TRP A 73 -15.95 -20.76 -1.49
C TRP A 73 -16.73 -22.05 -1.21
N ALA A 74 -16.89 -22.45 0.05
CA ALA A 74 -17.59 -23.66 0.44
C ALA A 74 -19.06 -23.60 0.00
N LEU A 75 -19.71 -22.45 0.18
CA LEU A 75 -21.07 -22.24 -0.32
C LEU A 75 -21.11 -22.28 -1.85
N ASN A 76 -20.17 -21.64 -2.55
CA ASN A 76 -20.13 -21.68 -4.01
C ASN A 76 -19.94 -23.10 -4.54
N HIS A 77 -19.05 -23.88 -3.91
CA HIS A 77 -18.79 -25.26 -4.27
C HIS A 77 -20.03 -26.14 -4.05
N ILE A 78 -20.79 -25.93 -2.97
CA ILE A 78 -22.05 -26.65 -2.72
C ILE A 78 -23.10 -26.30 -3.78
N THR A 79 -23.19 -25.03 -4.20
CA THR A 79 -24.24 -24.59 -5.14
C THR A 79 -23.92 -24.85 -6.61
N ALA A 80 -22.66 -24.67 -7.02
CA ALA A 80 -22.24 -24.68 -8.42
C ALA A 80 -21.29 -25.83 -8.77
N GLY A 81 -20.73 -26.53 -7.78
CA GLY A 81 -19.78 -27.62 -7.98
C GLY A 81 -18.39 -27.19 -8.50
N SER A 82 -18.18 -25.90 -8.79
CA SER A 82 -16.90 -25.37 -9.26
C SER A 82 -16.02 -24.87 -8.10
N GLY A 83 -14.73 -25.20 -8.15
CA GLY A 83 -13.72 -24.76 -7.19
C GLY A 83 -12.83 -23.61 -7.67
N GLN A 84 -13.05 -23.13 -8.90
CA GLN A 84 -12.25 -22.08 -9.52
C GLN A 84 -12.70 -20.68 -9.09
N ILE A 85 -11.74 -19.75 -9.01
CA ILE A 85 -12.01 -18.37 -8.57
C ILE A 85 -12.83 -17.55 -9.59
N THR A 86 -12.78 -17.93 -10.87
CA THR A 86 -13.46 -17.28 -12.00
C THR A 86 -14.92 -17.70 -12.16
N GLU A 87 -15.35 -18.77 -11.47
CA GLU A 87 -16.66 -19.40 -11.66
C GLU A 87 -17.55 -19.26 -10.42
N VAL A 88 -17.49 -18.11 -9.75
CA VAL A 88 -18.38 -17.83 -8.63
C VAL A 88 -19.71 -17.31 -9.17
N THR A 89 -20.76 -18.11 -9.04
CA THR A 89 -22.01 -17.92 -9.78
C THR A 89 -22.96 -16.93 -9.10
N ASN A 90 -22.96 -16.89 -7.76
CA ASN A 90 -23.86 -16.05 -7.00
C ASN A 90 -23.22 -14.70 -6.63
N GLN A 91 -23.86 -13.60 -7.03
CA GLN A 91 -23.41 -12.24 -6.71
C GLN A 91 -23.27 -11.99 -5.20
N ALA A 92 -24.09 -12.61 -4.35
CA ALA A 92 -23.94 -12.48 -2.90
C ALA A 92 -22.64 -13.13 -2.39
N LEU A 93 -22.20 -14.23 -3.02
CA LEU A 93 -20.96 -14.89 -2.65
C LEU A 93 -19.73 -14.13 -3.17
N THR A 94 -19.82 -13.55 -4.39
CA THR A 94 -18.75 -12.68 -4.92
C THR A 94 -18.56 -11.44 -4.06
N THR A 95 -19.63 -10.86 -3.51
CA THR A 95 -19.52 -9.69 -2.62
C THR A 95 -18.95 -10.05 -1.26
N ILE A 96 -19.34 -11.18 -0.65
CA ILE A 96 -18.72 -11.66 0.60
C ILE A 96 -17.22 -11.90 0.39
N MET A 97 -16.85 -12.55 -0.71
CA MET A 97 -15.45 -12.79 -1.04
C MET A 97 -14.69 -11.47 -1.27
N ALA A 98 -15.26 -10.53 -2.02
CA ALA A 98 -14.65 -9.22 -2.25
C ALA A 98 -14.46 -8.43 -0.93
N LEU A 99 -15.47 -8.42 -0.05
CA LEU A 99 -15.38 -7.81 1.28
C LEU A 99 -14.28 -8.45 2.13
N ALA A 100 -14.14 -9.78 2.08
CA ALA A 100 -13.08 -10.49 2.78
C ALA A 100 -11.68 -10.08 2.27
N LEU A 101 -11.52 -9.94 0.95
CA LEU A 101 -10.28 -9.44 0.35
C LEU A 101 -10.03 -7.96 0.70
N PHE A 102 -11.07 -7.14 0.81
CA PHE A 102 -10.96 -5.75 1.29
C PHE A 102 -10.51 -5.67 2.74
N ILE A 103 -10.92 -6.60 3.62
CA ILE A 103 -10.39 -6.72 4.99
C ILE A 103 -8.89 -7.04 4.93
N LYS A 104 -8.47 -8.00 4.09
CA LYS A 104 -7.05 -8.36 3.94
C LYS A 104 -6.18 -7.21 3.45
N ILE A 105 -6.67 -6.40 2.51
CA ILE A 105 -5.96 -5.21 2.01
C ILE A 105 -5.99 -4.06 3.04
N GLY A 106 -7.04 -3.99 3.86
CA GLY A 106 -7.22 -2.97 4.89
C GLY A 106 -7.97 -1.73 4.41
N LEU A 107 -9.00 -1.90 3.58
CA LEU A 107 -9.90 -0.82 3.17
C LEU A 107 -10.95 -0.51 4.24
N VAL A 108 -11.59 0.65 4.12
CA VAL A 108 -12.69 1.08 4.98
C VAL A 108 -13.92 0.20 4.71
N PRO A 109 -14.67 -0.23 5.76
CA PRO A 109 -14.57 0.15 7.18
C PRO A 109 -13.49 -0.57 7.99
N PHE A 110 -12.89 -1.63 7.48
CA PHE A 110 -11.97 -2.53 8.21
C PHE A 110 -10.51 -2.06 8.29
N HIS A 111 -10.27 -0.77 8.03
CA HIS A 111 -8.94 -0.18 7.94
C HIS A 111 -8.17 -0.04 9.27
N PHE A 112 -8.84 -0.17 10.43
CA PHE A 112 -8.28 0.16 11.75
C PHE A 112 -7.00 -0.62 12.11
N TRP A 113 -6.84 -1.84 11.61
CA TRP A 113 -5.65 -2.65 11.90
C TRP A 113 -4.39 -2.11 11.20
N VAL A 114 -4.50 -1.44 10.06
CA VAL A 114 -3.34 -1.01 9.26
C VAL A 114 -2.49 0.03 9.99
N PRO A 115 -3.03 1.17 10.49
CA PRO A 115 -2.22 2.17 11.18
C PRO A 115 -1.63 1.68 12.52
N GLU A 116 -2.35 0.81 13.22
CA GLU A 116 -1.91 0.29 14.52
C GLU A 116 -0.76 -0.71 14.38
N THR A 117 -0.87 -1.62 13.41
CA THR A 117 0.19 -2.60 13.11
C THR A 117 1.48 -1.93 12.67
N ILE A 118 1.41 -1.01 11.70
CA ILE A 118 2.59 -0.30 11.17
C ILE A 118 3.29 0.52 12.26
N GLN A 119 2.54 1.08 13.19
CA GLN A 119 3.12 1.84 14.30
C GLN A 119 3.86 0.94 15.32
N GLY A 120 3.45 -0.33 15.47
CA GLY A 120 4.13 -1.31 16.31
C GLY A 120 5.39 -1.92 15.69
N MET A 121 5.53 -1.84 14.36
CA MET A 121 6.59 -2.49 13.58
C MET A 121 7.80 -1.58 13.30
N THR A 122 8.93 -2.18 12.91
CA THR A 122 10.05 -1.43 12.31
C THR A 122 9.69 -0.96 10.89
N PRO A 123 10.27 0.16 10.42
CA PRO A 123 10.01 0.66 9.07
C PRO A 123 10.35 -0.38 7.98
N THR A 124 11.45 -1.13 8.14
CA THR A 124 11.79 -2.27 7.26
C THR A 124 10.73 -3.35 7.22
N ALA A 125 10.23 -3.80 8.38
CA ALA A 125 9.18 -4.81 8.43
C ALA A 125 7.85 -4.29 7.84
N SER A 126 7.57 -2.99 8.00
CA SER A 126 6.36 -2.39 7.43
C SER A 126 6.34 -2.36 5.90
N ILE A 127 7.51 -2.45 5.22
CA ILE A 127 7.57 -2.60 3.76
C ILE A 127 6.87 -3.90 3.35
N PHE A 128 7.20 -5.02 3.98
CA PHE A 128 6.60 -6.33 3.66
C PHE A 128 5.08 -6.34 3.87
N LEU A 129 4.59 -5.67 4.92
CA LEU A 129 3.15 -5.57 5.18
C LEU A 129 2.45 -4.68 4.15
N LEU A 130 3.06 -3.53 3.79
CA LEU A 130 2.44 -2.58 2.87
C LEU A 130 2.58 -2.92 1.40
N THR A 131 3.51 -3.82 1.02
CA THR A 131 3.69 -4.28 -0.37
C THR A 131 3.34 -5.75 -0.50
N TRP A 132 4.13 -6.63 0.10
CA TRP A 132 4.05 -8.07 -0.17
C TRP A 132 2.73 -8.70 0.26
N GLN A 133 2.20 -8.31 1.42
CA GLN A 133 0.91 -8.83 1.90
C GLN A 133 -0.30 -8.33 1.09
N LYS A 134 -0.15 -7.25 0.30
CA LYS A 134 -1.21 -6.75 -0.57
C LYS A 134 -1.22 -7.42 -1.94
N LEU A 135 -0.13 -8.07 -2.36
CA LEU A 135 -0.02 -8.74 -3.67
C LEU A 135 -1.02 -9.89 -3.84
N GLY A 136 -1.05 -10.83 -2.89
CA GLY A 136 -1.94 -12.01 -2.98
C GLY A 136 -3.43 -11.64 -3.14
N PRO A 137 -3.98 -10.81 -2.22
CA PRO A 137 -5.36 -10.34 -2.34
C PRO A 137 -5.64 -9.56 -3.63
N LEU A 138 -4.67 -8.77 -4.12
CA LEU A 138 -4.82 -8.02 -5.36
C LEU A 138 -4.85 -8.94 -6.60
N ILE A 139 -4.05 -10.03 -6.61
CA ILE A 139 -4.11 -11.05 -7.67
C ILE A 139 -5.46 -11.77 -7.65
N MET A 140 -5.99 -12.11 -6.48
CA MET A 140 -7.34 -12.69 -6.37
C MET A 140 -8.41 -11.74 -6.91
N LEU A 141 -8.38 -10.46 -6.53
CA LEU A 141 -9.31 -9.47 -7.06
C LEU A 141 -9.15 -9.24 -8.57
N TYR A 142 -7.92 -9.35 -9.10
CA TYR A 142 -7.65 -9.26 -10.53
C TYR A 142 -8.35 -10.41 -11.29
N LEU A 143 -8.21 -11.65 -10.81
CA LEU A 143 -8.89 -12.81 -11.41
C LEU A 143 -10.42 -12.71 -11.29
N MET A 144 -10.92 -12.08 -10.23
CA MET A 144 -12.34 -11.83 -10.01
C MET A 144 -12.87 -10.56 -10.67
N SER A 145 -12.05 -9.78 -11.36
CA SER A 145 -12.42 -8.46 -11.90
C SER A 145 -13.77 -8.41 -12.64
N PRO A 146 -14.14 -9.37 -13.53
CA PRO A 146 -15.43 -9.31 -14.22
C PRO A 146 -16.63 -9.55 -13.29
N LEU A 147 -16.45 -10.27 -12.18
CA LEU A 147 -17.51 -10.69 -11.26
C LEU A 147 -17.84 -9.62 -10.19
N ILE A 148 -16.96 -8.63 -10.02
CA ILE A 148 -17.09 -7.63 -8.96
C ILE A 148 -18.18 -6.61 -9.31
N ASN A 149 -19.07 -6.35 -8.35
CA ASN A 149 -20.02 -5.25 -8.47
C ASN A 149 -19.28 -3.90 -8.32
N PHE A 150 -19.40 -3.06 -9.35
CA PHE A 150 -18.74 -1.75 -9.39
C PHE A 150 -19.29 -0.81 -8.32
N GLU A 151 -20.58 -0.87 -8.01
CA GLU A 151 -21.20 0.04 -7.04
C GLU A 151 -20.56 -0.13 -5.67
N ILE A 152 -20.44 -1.38 -5.19
CA ILE A 152 -19.80 -1.70 -3.91
C ILE A 152 -18.33 -1.27 -3.91
N LEU A 153 -17.62 -1.57 -5.00
CA LEU A 153 -16.21 -1.20 -5.16
C LEU A 153 -16.01 0.32 -5.12
N SER A 154 -16.86 1.07 -5.81
CA SER A 154 -16.81 2.54 -5.85
C SER A 154 -17.10 3.15 -4.48
N VAL A 155 -18.12 2.66 -3.77
CA VAL A 155 -18.47 3.12 -2.41
C VAL A 155 -17.32 2.86 -1.44
N VAL A 156 -16.76 1.64 -1.42
CA VAL A 156 -15.63 1.29 -0.54
C VAL A 156 -14.41 2.17 -0.84
N SER A 157 -14.18 2.48 -2.12
CA SER A 157 -13.02 3.27 -2.52
C SER A 157 -13.16 4.76 -2.21
N ILE A 158 -14.34 5.34 -2.42
CA ILE A 158 -14.64 6.73 -2.02
C ILE A 158 -14.54 6.86 -0.49
N LEU A 159 -15.12 5.91 0.26
CA LEU A 159 -15.04 5.91 1.71
C LEU A 159 -13.60 5.76 2.21
N SER A 160 -12.81 4.89 1.58
CA SER A 160 -11.41 4.69 2.00
C SER A 160 -10.51 5.87 1.66
N THR A 161 -10.67 6.52 0.50
CA THR A 161 -9.91 7.76 0.20
C THR A 161 -10.28 8.90 1.15
N THR A 162 -11.57 9.12 1.40
CA THR A 162 -12.05 10.22 2.27
C THR A 162 -11.65 10.03 3.73
N VAL A 163 -11.93 8.86 4.30
CA VAL A 163 -11.61 8.56 5.71
C VAL A 163 -10.11 8.53 5.94
N ALA A 164 -9.32 7.95 5.03
CA ALA A 164 -7.87 7.99 5.13
C ALA A 164 -7.32 9.42 5.07
N GLY A 165 -7.90 10.27 4.21
CA GLY A 165 -7.57 11.70 4.14
C GLY A 165 -7.80 12.41 5.47
N TRP A 166 -9.00 12.29 6.03
CA TRP A 166 -9.36 12.92 7.31
C TRP A 166 -8.56 12.41 8.50
N LEU A 167 -8.43 11.08 8.65
CA LEU A 167 -7.70 10.51 9.77
C LEU A 167 -6.19 10.80 9.69
N GLY A 168 -5.65 10.92 8.47
CA GLY A 168 -4.26 11.28 8.22
C GLY A 168 -3.89 12.69 8.69
N LEU A 169 -4.81 13.66 8.55
CA LEU A 169 -4.60 15.06 8.97
C LEU A 169 -4.26 15.21 10.45
N ASN A 170 -4.85 14.34 11.29
CA ASN A 170 -4.72 14.41 12.75
C ASN A 170 -3.58 13.54 13.30
N GLN A 171 -2.71 12.98 12.45
CA GLN A 171 -1.58 12.17 12.93
C GLN A 171 -0.30 12.98 13.05
N THR A 172 0.38 12.84 14.19
CA THR A 172 1.74 13.36 14.43
C THR A 172 2.84 12.31 14.24
N GLN A 173 2.45 11.03 14.17
CA GLN A 173 3.36 9.91 13.96
C GLN A 173 3.46 9.61 12.47
N ILE A 174 4.68 9.66 11.93
CA ILE A 174 4.89 9.55 10.48
C ILE A 174 4.46 8.17 9.97
N ARG A 175 4.71 7.12 10.76
CA ARG A 175 4.31 5.75 10.41
C ARG A 175 2.80 5.57 10.26
N LYS A 176 2.00 6.22 11.11
CA LYS A 176 0.53 6.21 10.96
C LYS A 176 0.08 7.02 9.75
N LEU A 177 0.72 8.15 9.49
CA LEU A 177 0.42 8.97 8.31
C LEU A 177 0.70 8.20 7.00
N VAL A 178 1.83 7.51 6.93
CA VAL A 178 2.17 6.61 5.81
C VAL A 178 1.20 5.42 5.70
N ALA A 179 0.68 4.92 6.83
CA ALA A 179 -0.36 3.91 6.81
C ALA A 179 -1.67 4.42 6.18
N PHE A 180 -2.13 5.63 6.56
CA PHE A 180 -3.34 6.21 5.97
C PHE A 180 -3.18 6.50 4.49
N SER A 181 -2.03 7.03 4.05
CA SER A 181 -1.80 7.21 2.61
C SER A 181 -1.78 5.89 1.84
N SER A 182 -1.30 4.79 2.44
CA SER A 182 -1.39 3.47 1.83
C SER A 182 -2.84 3.01 1.63
N ILE A 183 -3.74 3.33 2.57
CA ILE A 183 -5.18 3.02 2.44
C ILE A 183 -5.77 3.85 1.30
N ALA A 184 -5.46 5.15 1.23
CA ALA A 184 -5.92 6.01 0.14
C ALA A 184 -5.39 5.56 -1.23
N GLN A 185 -4.13 5.14 -1.32
CA GLN A 185 -3.57 4.67 -2.59
C GLN A 185 -4.14 3.30 -3.00
N MET A 186 -4.39 2.40 -2.05
CA MET A 186 -5.08 1.14 -2.36
C MET A 186 -6.49 1.37 -2.89
N ALA A 187 -7.21 2.36 -2.37
CA ALA A 187 -8.50 2.75 -2.89
C ALA A 187 -8.42 3.18 -4.36
N TRP A 188 -7.45 4.05 -4.71
CA TRP A 188 -7.19 4.43 -6.10
C TRP A 188 -6.85 3.24 -7.00
N THR A 189 -6.02 2.32 -6.52
CA THR A 189 -5.65 1.12 -7.29
C THR A 189 -6.85 0.20 -7.52
N LEU A 190 -7.80 0.13 -6.59
CA LEU A 190 -8.89 -0.83 -6.65
C LEU A 190 -10.10 -0.35 -7.45
N VAL A 191 -10.42 0.95 -7.48
CA VAL A 191 -11.58 1.45 -8.26
C VAL A 191 -11.55 1.01 -9.70
N ILE A 192 -10.37 0.98 -10.32
CA ILE A 192 -10.24 0.69 -11.74
C ILE A 192 -10.18 -0.81 -12.07
N ILE A 193 -10.16 -1.68 -11.06
CA ILE A 193 -9.92 -3.13 -11.28
C ILE A 193 -10.94 -3.78 -12.20
N LYS A 194 -12.17 -3.27 -12.22
CA LYS A 194 -13.23 -3.78 -13.09
C LYS A 194 -13.04 -3.39 -14.55
N TYR A 195 -12.61 -2.16 -14.82
CA TYR A 195 -12.54 -1.60 -16.17
C TYR A 195 -11.21 -1.87 -16.84
N ALA A 196 -10.10 -1.66 -16.13
CA ALA A 196 -8.76 -1.87 -16.64
C ALA A 196 -7.88 -2.57 -15.58
N PRO A 197 -7.98 -3.90 -15.47
CA PRO A 197 -7.24 -4.64 -14.48
C PRO A 197 -5.71 -4.53 -14.70
N SER A 198 -5.24 -4.30 -15.93
CA SER A 198 -3.84 -4.00 -16.24
C SER A 198 -3.33 -2.70 -15.58
N LEU A 199 -4.17 -1.66 -15.52
CA LEU A 199 -3.82 -0.40 -14.86
C LEU A 199 -3.66 -0.57 -13.35
N THR A 200 -4.41 -1.49 -12.73
CA THR A 200 -4.27 -1.78 -11.30
C THR A 200 -2.89 -2.30 -10.94
N ILE A 201 -2.33 -3.18 -11.78
CA ILE A 201 -1.01 -3.77 -11.58
C ILE A 201 0.06 -2.68 -11.68
N LEU A 202 -0.05 -1.79 -12.68
CA LEU A 202 0.83 -0.63 -12.80
C LEU A 202 0.73 0.27 -11.57
N ALA A 203 -0.48 0.63 -11.17
CA ALA A 203 -0.72 1.53 -10.05
C ALA A 203 -0.14 0.95 -8.76
N PHE A 204 -0.32 -0.35 -8.53
CA PHE A 204 0.26 -1.07 -7.41
C PHE A 204 1.79 -1.12 -7.47
N TYR A 205 2.37 -1.37 -8.66
CA TYR A 205 3.82 -1.39 -8.85
C TYR A 205 4.44 -0.02 -8.51
N LEU A 206 3.89 1.07 -9.04
CA LEU A 206 4.33 2.44 -8.75
C LEU A 206 4.19 2.79 -7.27
N TYR A 207 3.07 2.40 -6.66
CA TYR A 207 2.87 2.52 -5.22
C TYR A 207 3.95 1.73 -4.44
N SER A 208 4.27 0.50 -4.84
CA SER A 208 5.22 -0.36 -4.12
C SER A 208 6.65 0.22 -4.11
N ILE A 209 7.06 0.86 -5.20
CA ILE A 209 8.36 1.55 -5.30
C ILE A 209 8.34 2.80 -4.41
N THR A 210 7.32 3.64 -4.53
CA THR A 210 7.26 4.89 -3.76
C THR A 210 7.17 4.63 -2.25
N ILE A 211 6.35 3.68 -1.80
CA ILE A 211 6.23 3.36 -0.37
C ILE A 211 7.52 2.75 0.20
N SER A 212 8.19 1.86 -0.53
CA SER A 212 9.46 1.27 -0.08
C SER A 212 10.56 2.33 0.05
N THR A 213 10.62 3.31 -0.86
CA THR A 213 11.57 4.44 -0.75
C THR A 213 11.33 5.26 0.53
N THR A 214 10.07 5.57 0.83
CA THR A 214 9.72 6.42 1.98
C THR A 214 10.06 5.71 3.29
N LEU A 215 9.81 4.41 3.40
CA LEU A 215 10.09 3.66 4.62
C LEU A 215 11.59 3.42 4.83
N LEU A 216 12.36 3.16 3.77
CA LEU A 216 13.82 3.02 3.88
C LEU A 216 14.50 4.36 4.22
N THR A 217 14.02 5.48 3.66
CA THR A 217 14.52 6.81 4.03
C THR A 217 14.20 7.16 5.48
N LEU A 218 12.99 6.83 5.95
CA LEU A 218 12.61 6.98 7.37
C LEU A 218 13.48 6.15 8.32
N GLU A 219 13.84 4.93 7.92
CA GLU A 219 14.74 4.08 8.71
C GLU A 219 16.13 4.69 8.81
N LYS A 220 16.69 5.16 7.70
CA LYS A 220 18.02 5.81 7.66
C LYS A 220 18.05 7.08 8.52
N LEU A 221 16.98 7.86 8.52
CA LEU A 221 16.86 9.06 9.34
C LEU A 221 16.49 8.75 10.80
N SER A 222 16.05 7.53 11.11
CA SER A 222 15.56 7.11 12.44
C SER A 222 14.43 7.99 12.99
N THR A 223 13.60 8.55 12.12
CA THR A 223 12.55 9.53 12.47
C THR A 223 11.19 8.86 12.62
N THR A 224 10.56 9.03 13.79
CA THR A 224 9.24 8.44 14.10
C THR A 224 8.12 9.47 14.21
N SER A 225 8.43 10.70 14.62
CA SER A 225 7.49 11.81 14.80
C SER A 225 7.85 12.99 13.89
N ILE A 226 6.86 13.86 13.61
CA ILE A 226 7.06 15.09 12.83
C ILE A 226 8.17 15.95 13.44
N ASN A 227 8.23 16.11 14.77
CA ASN A 227 9.27 16.90 15.42
C ASN A 227 10.69 16.34 15.18
N ASN A 228 10.83 15.02 15.11
CA ASN A 228 12.12 14.39 14.79
C ASN A 228 12.47 14.57 13.30
N LEU A 229 11.46 14.63 12.43
CA LEU A 229 11.65 14.93 11.01
C LEU A 229 12.23 16.34 10.81
N LEU A 230 11.76 17.33 11.57
CA LEU A 230 12.29 18.70 11.52
C LEU A 230 13.82 18.70 11.70
N LEU A 231 14.29 18.02 12.76
CA LEU A 231 15.72 17.97 13.11
C LEU A 231 16.55 17.17 12.09
N SER A 232 15.91 16.34 11.26
CA SER A 232 16.61 15.48 10.29
C SER A 232 17.25 16.27 9.15
N PHE A 233 16.68 17.42 8.77
CA PHE A 233 17.22 18.26 7.70
C PHE A 233 18.61 18.80 8.04
N GLN A 234 18.82 19.19 9.29
CA GLN A 234 20.13 19.66 9.79
C GLN A 234 21.17 18.52 9.93
N LYS A 235 20.71 17.28 10.06
CA LYS A 235 21.60 16.11 10.18
C LYS A 235 22.04 15.58 8.82
N ALA A 236 21.11 15.49 7.86
CA ALA A 236 21.39 14.89 6.57
C ALA A 236 20.45 15.48 5.47
N PRO A 237 20.79 16.68 4.94
CA PRO A 237 19.88 17.46 4.09
C PRO A 237 19.49 16.75 2.78
N ILE A 238 20.41 15.97 2.21
CA ILE A 238 20.16 15.21 0.97
C ILE A 238 19.13 14.10 1.21
N THR A 239 19.22 13.37 2.33
CA THR A 239 18.27 12.28 2.60
C THR A 239 16.91 12.79 3.04
N SER A 240 16.84 13.94 3.72
CA SER A 240 15.56 14.59 4.05
C SER A 240 14.88 15.14 2.80
N SER A 241 15.62 15.74 1.85
CA SER A 241 15.01 16.19 0.60
C SER A 241 14.46 15.02 -0.23
N LEU A 242 15.19 13.91 -0.32
CA LEU A 242 14.70 12.68 -0.97
C LEU A 242 13.43 12.15 -0.30
N LEU A 243 13.38 12.14 1.04
CA LEU A 243 12.18 11.77 1.78
C LEU A 243 11.00 12.68 1.39
N THR A 244 11.20 13.99 1.35
CA THR A 244 10.10 14.90 0.97
C THR A 244 9.60 14.68 -0.46
N VAL A 245 10.49 14.46 -1.43
CA VAL A 245 10.11 14.16 -2.81
C VAL A 245 9.30 12.85 -2.87
N SER A 246 9.70 11.83 -2.12
CA SER A 246 8.98 10.55 -2.07
C SER A 246 7.60 10.64 -1.38
N LEU A 247 7.45 11.51 -0.37
CA LEU A 247 6.15 11.77 0.26
C LEU A 247 5.22 12.54 -0.70
N LEU A 248 5.75 13.52 -1.43
CA LEU A 248 4.99 14.25 -2.45
C LEU A 248 4.62 13.34 -3.63
N SER A 249 5.46 12.36 -3.99
CA SER A 249 5.11 11.40 -5.03
C SER A 249 3.97 10.49 -4.59
N LEU A 250 3.92 10.07 -3.31
CA LEU A 250 2.76 9.39 -2.74
C LEU A 250 1.49 10.24 -2.73
N SER A 251 1.57 11.57 -2.76
CA SER A 251 0.38 12.42 -2.90
C SER A 251 -0.12 12.52 -4.36
N GLY A 252 0.74 12.22 -5.34
CA GLY A 252 0.42 12.29 -6.75
C GLY A 252 0.39 13.71 -7.31
N LEU A 253 1.40 14.53 -6.99
CA LEU A 253 1.57 15.85 -7.60
C LEU A 253 2.16 15.76 -9.03
N PRO A 254 1.66 16.55 -10.00
CA PRO A 254 2.26 16.66 -11.34
C PRO A 254 3.58 17.42 -11.20
N PRO A 255 4.77 16.77 -11.13
CA PRO A 255 5.47 16.04 -12.19
C PRO A 255 6.07 14.69 -11.72
N LEU A 256 5.58 14.14 -10.61
CA LEU A 256 6.13 12.94 -9.96
C LEU A 256 5.44 11.67 -10.44
N ALA A 257 6.11 10.52 -10.31
CA ALA A 257 5.60 9.23 -10.81
C ALA A 257 4.24 8.81 -10.22
N GLY A 258 3.92 9.22 -8.99
CA GLY A 258 2.64 8.87 -8.36
C GLY A 258 1.43 9.64 -8.89
N PHE A 259 1.61 10.66 -9.74
CA PHE A 259 0.50 11.32 -10.44
C PHE A 259 -0.06 10.44 -11.56
N LEU A 260 0.81 9.67 -12.24
CA LEU A 260 0.47 8.90 -13.42
C LEU A 260 -0.67 7.90 -13.19
N PRO A 261 -0.65 7.04 -12.14
CA PRO A 261 -1.75 6.13 -11.89
C PRO A 261 -3.08 6.85 -11.71
N LYS A 262 -3.10 7.93 -10.92
CA LYS A 262 -4.33 8.68 -10.64
C LYS A 262 -4.89 9.33 -11.89
N TRP A 263 -4.01 9.89 -12.72
CA TRP A 263 -4.43 10.50 -13.98
C TRP A 263 -5.03 9.47 -14.94
N LEU A 264 -4.35 8.34 -15.16
CA LEU A 264 -4.87 7.27 -16.02
C LEU A 264 -6.16 6.65 -15.48
N THR A 265 -6.30 6.49 -14.15
CA THR A 265 -7.55 5.98 -13.57
C THR A 265 -8.71 6.94 -13.80
N ILE A 266 -8.46 8.26 -13.73
CA ILE A 266 -9.50 9.26 -14.00
C ILE A 266 -9.91 9.19 -15.48
N ASP A 267 -8.93 9.12 -16.39
CA ASP A 267 -9.18 9.06 -17.83
C ASP A 267 -10.09 7.87 -18.20
N GLN A 268 -9.76 6.68 -17.67
CA GLN A 268 -10.58 5.49 -17.89
C GLN A 268 -11.95 5.54 -17.21
N LEU A 269 -12.04 6.09 -15.99
CA LEU A 269 -13.34 6.24 -15.32
C LEU A 269 -14.28 7.21 -16.07
N VAL A 270 -13.71 8.25 -16.69
CA VAL A 270 -14.49 9.18 -17.52
C VAL A 270 -14.90 8.51 -18.84
N ALA A 271 -14.03 7.72 -19.46
CA ALA A 271 -14.36 6.95 -20.66
C ALA A 271 -15.54 5.97 -20.43
N GLU A 272 -15.60 5.36 -19.24
CA GLU A 272 -16.66 4.44 -18.82
C GLU A 272 -17.92 5.13 -18.23
N GLY A 273 -17.97 6.48 -18.26
CA GLY A 273 -19.12 7.26 -17.80
C GLY A 273 -19.25 7.42 -16.28
N ALA A 274 -18.32 6.90 -15.48
CA ALA A 274 -18.30 6.98 -14.01
C ALA A 274 -17.75 8.33 -13.48
N ILE A 275 -18.23 9.44 -14.03
CA ILE A 275 -17.70 10.80 -13.80
C ILE A 275 -17.79 11.19 -12.31
N TRP A 276 -18.90 10.86 -11.64
CA TRP A 276 -19.12 11.18 -10.23
C TRP A 276 -18.11 10.49 -9.29
N VAL A 277 -17.74 9.24 -9.59
CA VAL A 277 -16.74 8.50 -8.82
C VAL A 277 -15.36 9.14 -9.00
N ALA A 278 -14.99 9.47 -10.23
CA ALA A 278 -13.73 10.14 -10.51
C ALA A 278 -13.62 11.51 -9.80
N PHE A 279 -14.68 12.32 -9.88
CA PHE A 279 -14.71 13.65 -9.27
C PHE A 279 -14.60 13.60 -7.74
N THR A 280 -15.38 12.74 -7.09
CA THR A 280 -15.37 12.61 -5.62
C THR A 280 -14.04 12.09 -5.11
N MET A 281 -13.45 11.08 -5.76
CA MET A 281 -12.12 10.59 -5.40
C MET A 281 -11.03 11.64 -5.61
N LEU A 282 -11.10 12.42 -6.70
CA LEU A 282 -10.17 13.53 -6.93
C LEU A 282 -10.24 14.54 -5.80
N MET A 283 -11.43 14.98 -5.41
CA MET A 283 -11.61 15.91 -4.28
C MET A 283 -11.11 15.31 -2.96
N ALA A 284 -11.38 14.03 -2.69
CA ALA A 284 -10.88 13.34 -1.51
C ALA A 284 -9.34 13.26 -1.49
N SER A 285 -8.70 13.12 -2.64
CA SER A 285 -7.24 13.03 -2.74
C SER A 285 -6.52 14.33 -2.33
N LEU A 286 -7.18 15.48 -2.45
CA LEU A 286 -6.64 16.77 -1.99
C LEU A 286 -6.41 16.79 -0.47
N LEU A 287 -7.23 16.07 0.31
CA LEU A 287 -7.00 15.91 1.75
C LEU A 287 -5.68 15.20 2.04
N SER A 288 -5.38 14.16 1.25
CA SER A 288 -4.12 13.43 1.38
C SER A 288 -2.91 14.29 1.01
N LEU A 289 -3.08 15.14 0.00
CA LEU A 289 -2.06 16.09 -0.43
C LEU A 289 -1.77 17.13 0.67
N PHE A 290 -2.79 17.62 1.37
CA PHE A 290 -2.61 18.62 2.43
C PHE A 290 -1.66 18.15 3.55
N PHE A 291 -1.86 16.95 4.11
CA PHE A 291 -0.97 16.50 5.19
C PHE A 291 0.46 16.22 4.69
N TYR A 292 0.64 15.88 3.41
CA TYR A 292 1.98 15.74 2.84
C TYR A 292 2.67 17.07 2.59
N LEU A 293 1.92 18.09 2.15
CA LEU A 293 2.44 19.46 2.09
C LEU A 293 2.83 19.99 3.46
N ARG A 294 2.06 19.66 4.52
CA ARG A 294 2.45 19.98 5.90
C ARG A 294 3.79 19.35 6.27
N LEU A 295 4.00 18.07 5.97
CA LEU A 295 5.30 17.41 6.24
C LEU A 295 6.45 18.04 5.45
N TRP A 296 6.21 18.42 4.20
CA TRP A 296 7.19 19.14 3.39
C TRP A 296 7.51 20.51 4.00
N TYR A 297 6.49 21.27 4.39
CA TYR A 297 6.65 22.57 5.01
C TYR A 297 7.49 22.49 6.28
N ASP A 298 7.11 21.57 7.17
CA ASP A 298 7.80 21.29 8.42
C ASP A 298 9.28 20.94 8.14
N SER A 299 9.55 19.95 7.29
CA SER A 299 10.90 19.41 7.12
C SER A 299 11.86 20.19 6.22
N ALA A 300 11.37 20.86 5.17
CA ALA A 300 12.22 21.47 4.15
C ALA A 300 12.22 23.00 4.19
N SER A 301 11.09 23.63 4.53
CA SER A 301 10.94 25.09 4.43
C SER A 301 11.25 25.83 5.73
N THR A 302 11.03 25.19 6.88
CA THR A 302 11.33 25.79 8.19
C THR A 302 12.59 25.19 8.79
N LEU A 303 13.50 26.04 9.26
CA LEU A 303 14.63 25.59 10.06
C LEU A 303 14.19 25.49 11.53
N PRO A 304 14.20 24.29 12.15
CA PRO A 304 13.80 24.16 13.54
C PRO A 304 14.84 24.76 14.50
N PRO A 305 14.43 25.08 15.74
CA PRO A 305 15.35 25.52 16.77
C PRO A 305 16.39 24.43 17.02
N ASN A 306 17.66 24.82 16.91
CA ASN A 306 18.77 23.90 17.02
C ASN A 306 19.04 23.56 18.49
N THR A 307 19.20 22.28 18.83
CA THR A 307 19.57 21.87 20.20
C THR A 307 21.09 21.77 20.34
N ALA A 308 21.65 22.04 21.52
CA ALA A 308 23.09 22.02 21.75
C ALA A 308 23.78 20.69 21.34
N ASN A 309 23.04 19.58 21.35
CA ASN A 309 23.54 18.25 21.01
C ASN A 309 23.70 17.99 19.50
N THR A 310 23.18 18.84 18.61
CA THR A 310 23.26 18.61 17.16
C THR A 310 24.68 18.68 16.62
N GLN A 311 25.54 19.53 17.20
CA GLN A 311 26.96 19.63 16.83
C GLN A 311 27.71 18.30 16.99
N ARG A 312 27.26 17.43 17.92
CA ARG A 312 27.82 16.09 18.11
C ARG A 312 27.45 15.14 16.97
N LEU A 313 26.27 15.31 16.37
CA LEU A 313 25.80 14.48 15.25
C LEU A 313 26.60 14.75 13.97
N TRP A 314 27.05 15.99 13.76
CA TRP A 314 27.88 16.37 12.60
C TRP A 314 29.26 15.70 12.58
N ARG A 315 29.78 15.30 13.74
CA ARG A 315 31.09 14.65 13.85
C ARG A 315 31.09 13.18 13.44
N LYS A 316 29.91 12.53 13.36
CA LYS A 316 29.80 11.14 12.90
C LYS A 316 29.53 11.15 11.40
N PRO A 317 30.44 10.65 10.55
CA PRO A 317 30.10 10.43 9.15
C PRO A 317 28.91 9.48 9.09
N THR A 318 27.93 9.81 8.25
CA THR A 318 26.82 8.90 7.96
C THR A 318 27.37 7.67 7.27
N GLN A 319 27.62 6.60 8.02
CA GLN A 319 28.01 5.31 7.43
C GLN A 319 26.85 4.77 6.58
N GLN A 320 27.23 4.28 5.41
CA GLN A 320 26.42 3.62 4.37
C GLN A 320 25.49 4.53 3.56
N THR A 321 26.01 4.92 2.40
CA THR A 321 25.24 5.19 1.18
C THR A 321 24.46 3.93 0.81
N ASN A 322 23.24 3.77 1.33
CA ASN A 322 22.32 2.75 0.83
C ASN A 322 22.01 3.05 -0.65
N LEU A 323 22.78 2.40 -1.53
CA LEU A 323 22.60 2.41 -2.98
C LEU A 323 21.14 2.11 -3.36
N ALA A 324 20.47 1.26 -2.57
CA ALA A 324 19.06 0.92 -2.71
C ALA A 324 18.10 2.11 -2.48
N ILE A 325 18.41 3.02 -1.55
CA ILE A 325 17.57 4.21 -1.32
C ILE A 325 17.71 5.17 -2.49
N ASN A 326 18.94 5.38 -2.96
CA ASN A 326 19.20 6.27 -4.09
C ASN A 326 18.66 5.68 -5.40
N SER A 327 18.76 4.36 -5.61
CA SER A 327 18.24 3.71 -6.82
C SER A 327 16.71 3.68 -6.86
N MET A 328 16.04 3.43 -5.73
CA MET A 328 14.58 3.48 -5.68
C MET A 328 14.06 4.91 -5.73
N ALA A 329 14.77 5.90 -5.15
CA ALA A 329 14.38 7.31 -5.28
C ALA A 329 14.56 7.79 -6.72
N MET A 330 15.61 7.34 -7.41
CA MET A 330 15.77 7.55 -8.85
C MET A 330 14.63 6.86 -9.63
N ALA A 331 14.23 5.64 -9.27
CA ALA A 331 13.08 4.98 -9.89
C ALA A 331 11.76 5.76 -9.69
N ALA A 332 11.54 6.33 -8.50
CA ALA A 332 10.40 7.19 -8.23
C ALA A 332 10.40 8.50 -9.06
N LEU A 333 11.57 8.95 -9.55
CA LEU A 333 11.73 10.11 -10.43
C LEU A 333 11.70 9.75 -11.93
N THR A 334 12.25 8.61 -12.34
CA THR A 334 12.47 8.26 -13.76
C THR A 334 11.27 7.65 -14.47
N LEU A 335 10.20 7.29 -13.75
CA LEU A 335 9.01 6.65 -14.33
C LEU A 335 8.13 7.56 -15.21
N ILE A 336 8.55 8.81 -15.43
CA ILE A 336 8.09 9.66 -16.54
C ILE A 336 8.27 8.92 -17.90
N LEU A 337 9.25 8.02 -18.03
CA LEU A 337 9.47 7.20 -19.25
C LEU A 337 8.51 6.01 -19.41
N ALA A 338 7.89 5.49 -18.35
CA ALA A 338 6.91 4.42 -18.52
C ALA A 338 5.54 4.96 -18.98
N ALA A 339 5.25 6.22 -18.67
CA ALA A 339 4.09 6.95 -19.19
C ALA A 339 4.09 7.01 -20.72
N THR A 340 5.27 7.24 -21.31
CA THR A 340 5.45 7.24 -22.76
C THR A 340 5.30 5.84 -23.36
N MET A 341 5.75 4.79 -22.65
CA MET A 341 5.60 3.40 -23.11
C MET A 341 4.13 2.95 -23.08
N MET A 342 3.33 3.35 -22.09
CA MET A 342 1.93 2.93 -21.99
C MET A 342 0.98 3.72 -22.91
N LYS A 343 1.29 5.00 -23.15
CA LYS A 343 0.60 5.79 -24.19
C LYS A 343 0.92 5.30 -25.60
N ALA A 344 2.05 4.60 -25.78
CA ALA A 344 2.38 3.90 -27.03
C ALA A 344 1.60 2.58 -27.18
N ILE A 345 1.38 1.84 -26.10
CA ILE A 345 0.62 0.57 -26.11
C ILE A 345 -0.88 0.82 -26.34
N THR A 346 -1.48 1.80 -25.67
CA THR A 346 -2.90 2.18 -25.87
C THR A 346 -3.20 2.74 -27.27
N LYS A 347 -2.19 3.22 -28.00
CA LYS A 347 -2.31 3.61 -29.42
C LYS A 347 -2.26 2.42 -30.39
N GLN A 348 -1.76 1.25 -29.97
CA GLN A 348 -1.70 0.06 -30.83
C GLN A 348 -2.98 -0.78 -30.80
N GLU A 349 -3.80 -0.66 -29.75
CA GLU A 349 -5.11 -1.34 -29.67
C GLU A 349 -6.25 -0.56 -30.35
N GLY A 350 -5.94 0.58 -30.96
CA GLY A 350 -6.88 1.46 -31.68
C GLY A 350 -6.78 1.41 -33.20
N TYR A 351 -6.62 0.21 -33.79
CA TYR A 351 -6.80 -0.07 -35.22
C TYR A 351 -7.58 -1.36 -35.44
#